data_AF-A0A2V9XS60-F1
#
_entry.id   AF-A0A2V9XS60-F1
#
_cell.length_a   1.000
_cell.length_b   1.000
_cell.length_c   1.000
_cell.angle_alpha   90.00
_cell.angle_beta   90.00
_cell.angle_gamma   90.00
#
_symmetry.space_group_name_H-M   'P 1'
#
loop_
_entity.id
_entity.type
_entity.pdbx_description
1 polymer ?
#
loop_
_entity_poly.entity_id
_entity_poly.type
_entity_poly.pdbx_seq_one_letter_code
_entity_poly.pdbx_strand_id
1 'polypeptide(L)' 'LIVNKETIQEFLGGIKIRSEGEIAERTERPGVAVGLAWTPAGGDVLFVEANAMKGKGGFTMTGQIGQVMQESMQAA' A
#
# COMPACT_ATOMS: atom_id res chain seq x y z
N LEU A 1 -16.38 6.38 34.98
CA LEU A 1 -16.51 6.27 33.51
C LEU A 1 -15.93 4.93 33.11
N ILE A 2 -16.70 4.05 32.46
CA ILE A 2 -16.17 2.77 31.94
C ILE A 2 -15.80 3.02 30.48
N VAL A 3 -14.54 2.81 30.12
CA VAL A 3 -14.08 2.97 28.74
C VAL A 3 -14.09 1.60 28.06
N ASN A 4 -15.01 1.41 27.12
CA ASN A 4 -15.16 0.19 26.31
C ASN A 4 -15.21 0.54 24.81
N LYS A 5 -15.30 -0.46 23.94
CA LYS A 5 -15.26 -0.28 22.48
C LYS A 5 -16.41 0.60 21.98
N GLU A 6 -17.59 0.44 22.57
CA GLU A 6 -18.80 1.19 22.24
C GLU A 6 -18.61 2.67 22.60
N THR A 7 -18.07 2.95 23.80
CA THR A 7 -17.73 4.32 24.23
C THR A 7 -16.72 4.95 23.28
N ILE A 8 -15.70 4.21 22.83
CA ILE A 8 -14.71 4.73 21.88
C ILE A 8 -15.36 5.09 20.53
N GLN A 9 -16.24 4.24 20.01
CA GLN A 9 -16.94 4.48 18.74
C GLN A 9 -17.92 5.66 18.81
N GLU A 10 -18.62 5.84 19.94
CA GLU A 10 -19.51 6.97 20.14
C GLU A 10 -18.75 8.30 20.11
N PHE A 11 -17.59 8.36 20.76
CA PHE A 11 -16.81 9.60 20.89
C PHE A 11 -15.92 9.90 19.68
N LEU A 12 -15.31 8.88 19.08
CA LEU A 12 -14.34 9.06 17.97
C LEU A 12 -14.95 8.74 16.59
N GLY A 13 -16.17 8.19 16.56
CA GLY A 13 -16.83 7.71 15.35
C GLY A 13 -16.35 6.33 14.90
N GLY A 14 -16.69 5.97 13.66
CA GLY A 14 -16.27 4.71 13.05
C GLY A 14 -14.75 4.57 12.91
N ILE A 15 -14.29 3.33 12.74
CA ILE A 15 -12.87 3.01 12.55
C ILE A 15 -12.35 3.71 11.29
N LYS A 16 -11.38 4.62 11.45
CA LYS A 16 -10.79 5.38 10.34
C LYS A 16 -9.59 4.69 9.70
N ILE A 17 -8.86 3.88 10.47
CA ILE A 17 -7.66 3.18 10.03
C ILE A 17 -7.85 1.71 10.32
N ARG A 18 -7.76 0.87 9.28
CA ARG A 18 -7.83 -0.58 9.39
C ARG A 18 -6.43 -1.15 9.21
N SER A 19 -5.59 -1.01 10.21
CA SER A 19 -4.21 -1.52 10.18
C SER A 19 -4.14 -3.05 10.28
N GLU A 20 -5.15 -3.68 10.90
CA GLU A 20 -5.21 -5.13 11.06
C GLU A 20 -5.76 -5.78 9.79
N GLY A 21 -4.95 -6.63 9.16
CA GLY A 21 -5.35 -7.47 8.02
C GLY A 21 -5.16 -6.84 6.64
N GLU A 22 -4.91 -5.53 6.52
CA GLU A 22 -4.77 -4.88 5.20
C GLU A 22 -3.63 -5.46 4.36
N ILE A 23 -2.47 -5.73 4.99
CA ILE A 23 -1.34 -6.35 4.29
C ILE A 23 -1.73 -7.73 3.77
N ALA A 24 -2.36 -8.56 4.61
CA ALA A 24 -2.81 -9.89 4.22
C ALA A 24 -3.82 -9.81 3.06
N GLU A 25 -4.85 -8.98 3.19
CA GLU A 25 -5.90 -8.82 2.17
C GLU A 25 -5.34 -8.33 0.82
N ARG A 26 -4.42 -7.36 0.83
CA ARG A 26 -3.85 -6.82 -0.42
C ARG A 26 -2.87 -7.78 -1.10
N THR A 27 -2.07 -8.50 -0.31
CA THR A 27 -1.07 -9.44 -0.84
C THR A 27 -1.66 -10.76 -1.33
N GLU A 28 -2.92 -11.08 -0.98
CA GLU A 28 -3.65 -12.19 -1.60
C GLU A 28 -3.86 -11.99 -3.12
N ARG A 29 -3.81 -10.74 -3.60
CA ARG A 29 -3.96 -10.43 -5.02
C ARG A 29 -2.65 -10.69 -5.77
N PRO A 30 -2.65 -11.54 -6.81
CA PRO A 30 -1.47 -11.73 -7.64
C PRO A 30 -0.99 -10.40 -8.25
N GLY A 31 0.33 -10.21 -8.29
CA GLY A 31 0.94 -8.98 -8.79
C GLY A 31 1.03 -7.85 -7.75
N VAL A 32 0.64 -8.08 -6.49
CA VAL A 32 0.83 -7.10 -5.40
C VAL A 32 1.98 -7.55 -4.50
N ALA A 33 2.91 -6.64 -4.24
CA ALA A 33 4.03 -6.83 -3.31
C ALA A 33 4.10 -5.70 -2.28
N VAL A 34 4.61 -6.04 -1.09
CA VAL A 34 4.84 -5.05 -0.01
C VAL A 34 6.22 -4.43 -0.18
N GLY A 35 6.25 -3.11 -0.25
CA GLY A 35 7.46 -2.30 -0.15
C GLY A 35 7.50 -1.52 1.16
N LEU A 36 8.71 -1.20 1.61
CA LEU A 36 8.92 -0.31 2.75
C LEU A 36 9.59 0.97 2.25
N ALA A 37 8.96 2.11 2.53
CA ALA A 37 9.52 3.42 2.27
C ALA A 37 10.07 4.03 3.55
N TRP A 38 11.10 4.85 3.41
CA TRP A 38 11.64 5.64 4.51
C TRP A 38 11.45 7.12 4.22
N THR A 39 11.01 7.85 5.24
CA THR A 39 10.91 9.31 5.24
C THR A 39 11.60 9.85 6.51
N PRO A 40 11.95 11.14 6.55
CA PRO A 40 12.47 11.76 7.77
C PRO A 40 11.53 11.66 8.98
N ALA A 41 10.22 11.52 8.75
CA ALA A 41 9.21 11.39 9.80
C ALA A 41 8.98 9.94 10.26
N GLY A 42 9.55 8.95 9.56
CA GLY A 42 9.36 7.53 9.84
C GLY A 42 9.27 6.67 8.59
N GLY A 43 9.04 5.37 8.79
CA GLY A 43 8.79 4.42 7.72
C GLY A 43 7.33 4.37 7.32
N ASP A 44 7.06 4.01 6.07
CA ASP A 44 5.71 3.78 5.55
C ASP A 44 5.64 2.47 4.75
N VAL A 45 4.47 1.86 4.72
CA VAL A 45 4.20 0.63 3.95
C VAL A 45 3.62 1.02 2.59
N LEU A 46 4.27 0.59 1.52
CA LEU A 46 3.79 0.78 0.15
C LEU A 46 3.33 -0.54 -0.43
N PHE A 47 2.28 -0.49 -1.26
CA PHE A 47 1.86 -1.63 -2.06
C PHE A 47 2.25 -1.37 -3.52
N VAL A 48 3.14 -2.20 -4.05
CA VAL A 48 3.54 -2.15 -5.46
C VAL A 48 2.67 -3.12 -6.22
N GLU A 49 1.98 -2.63 -7.24
CA GLU A 49 1.05 -3.42 -8.06
C GLU A 49 1.57 -3.54 -9.49
N ALA A 50 1.52 -4.75 -10.04
CA ALA A 50 1.91 -5.06 -11.40
C ALA A 50 0.85 -5.94 -12.06
N ASN A 51 0.43 -5.55 -13.27
CA ASN A 51 -0.55 -6.28 -14.05
C ASN A 51 0.01 -6.60 -15.45
N ALA A 52 -0.13 -7.85 -15.86
CA ALA A 52 0.23 -8.30 -17.21
C ALA A 52 -1.03 -8.40 -18.08
N MET A 53 -1.02 -7.67 -19.20
CA MET A 53 -2.14 -7.62 -20.14
C MET A 53 -1.69 -8.14 -21.51
N LYS A 54 -2.60 -8.79 -22.26
CA LYS A 54 -2.32 -9.19 -23.65
C LYS A 54 -2.04 -7.94 -24.49
N GLY A 55 -0.91 -7.92 -25.21
CA GLY A 55 -0.49 -6.76 -25.99
C GLY A 55 0.83 -6.96 -26.71
N LYS A 56 1.41 -5.88 -27.21
CA LYS A 56 2.64 -5.87 -28.03
C LYS A 56 3.94 -5.65 -27.23
N GLY A 57 3.92 -5.88 -25.91
CA GLY A 57 5.12 -5.79 -25.06
C GLY A 57 5.48 -4.38 -24.57
N GLY A 58 4.48 -3.54 -24.27
CA GLY A 58 4.71 -2.22 -23.65
C GLY A 58 4.90 -2.32 -22.13
N PHE A 59 5.68 -1.39 -21.57
CA PHE A 59 5.86 -1.20 -20.13
C PHE A 59 5.41 0.20 -19.74
N THR A 60 4.55 0.32 -18.73
CA THR A 60 3.99 1.60 -18.30
C THR A 60 4.04 1.68 -16.79
N MET A 61 4.50 2.83 -16.29
CA MET A 61 4.80 3.05 -14.89
C MET A 61 4.02 4.27 -14.40
N THR A 62 3.42 4.17 -13.22
CA THR A 62 2.54 5.20 -12.65
C THR A 62 2.89 5.43 -11.18
N GLY A 63 2.16 6.33 -10.51
CA GLY A 63 2.37 6.59 -9.07
C GLY A 63 3.43 7.64 -8.74
N GLN A 64 3.72 8.56 -9.67
CA GLN A 64 4.66 9.69 -9.46
C GLN A 64 6.05 9.23 -8.97
N ILE A 65 6.53 8.13 -9.53
CA ILE A 65 7.82 7.56 -9.16
C ILE A 65 8.99 8.38 -9.75
N GLY A 66 10.02 8.60 -8.94
CA GLY A 66 11.24 9.29 -9.38
C GLY A 66 12.09 8.47 -10.35
N GLN A 67 13.05 9.12 -11.02
CA GLN A 67 13.88 8.49 -12.06
C GLN A 67 14.62 7.24 -11.57
N VAL A 68 15.18 7.27 -10.36
CA VAL A 68 15.91 6.13 -9.77
C VAL A 68 14.99 4.90 -9.63
N MET A 69 13.74 5.10 -9.24
CA MET A 69 12.78 4.01 -9.12
C MET A 69 12.31 3.52 -10.49
N GLN A 70 12.22 4.43 -11.48
CA GLN A 70 11.94 4.05 -12.87
C GLN A 70 13.06 3.15 -13.43
N GLU A 71 14.32 3.51 -13.20
CA GLU A 71 15.46 2.69 -13.60
C GLU A 71 15.45 1.32 -12.90
N SER A 72 15.19 1.29 -11.58
CA SER A 72 15.11 0.03 -10.82
C SER A 72 14.05 -0.93 -11.37
N MET A 73 12.87 -0.41 -11.72
CA MET A 73 11.79 -1.22 -12.27
C MET A 73 12.06 -1.70 -13.70
N GLN A 74 12.85 -0.95 -14.49
CA GLN A 74 13.26 -1.37 -15.84
C GLN A 74 14.35 -2.45 -15.80
N ALA A 75 15.15 -2.49 -14.73
CA ALA A 75 16.23 -3.45 -14.53
C ALA A 75 15.75 -4.80 -13.95
N ALA A 76 14.67 -4.78 -13.16
CA ALA A 76 14.03 -5.98 -12.60
C ALA A 76 13.26 -6.76 -13.67
#